data_AF-A0A935V806-F1
#
_entry.id   AF-A0A935V806-F1
#
_cell.length_a   1.000
_cell.length_b   1.000
_cell.length_c   1.000
_cell.angle_alpha   90.00
_cell.angle_beta   90.00
_cell.angle_gamma   90.00
#
_symmetry.space_group_name_H-M   'P 1'
#
loop_
_entity.id
_entity.type
_entity.pdbx_description
1 polymer ?
#
loop_
_entity_poly.entity_id
_entity_poly.type
_entity_poly.pdbx_seq_one_letter_code
_entity_poly.pdbx_strand_id
1 'polypeptide(L)'
;MAGPGFRGDVEYWLSIAAPELHDEAPLPCSAVRASAGTIGGHALGTRAAHLGRAARVSFDAEKPTIFFRSIVRGLTKYLASRGAEKVGGKGLGVLANILGAVTEKADTRSWLTLPGQVHVLRLHLPPGRHDVKLELLGATGRVVAEQTLAGIVVKPGEWTFESRRVFALPQ
;
A
#
# COMPACT_ATOMS: atom_id res chain seq x y z
N MET A 1 -43.26 5.54 41.47
CA MET A 1 -43.57 4.71 40.27
C MET A 1 -42.32 4.70 39.41
N ALA A 2 -41.50 3.65 39.52
CA ALA A 2 -40.22 3.54 38.81
C ALA A 2 -40.42 2.66 37.57
N GLY A 3 -40.14 3.19 36.38
CA GLY A 3 -40.16 2.41 35.14
C GLY A 3 -39.03 1.39 35.10
N PRO A 4 -39.19 0.25 34.40
CA PRO A 4 -38.16 -0.77 34.35
C PRO A 4 -36.99 -0.25 33.53
N GLY A 5 -35.87 0.04 34.20
CA GLY A 5 -34.62 0.37 33.55
C GLY A 5 -34.07 -0.87 32.86
N PHE A 6 -33.99 -0.85 31.53
CA PHE A 6 -33.28 -1.86 30.76
C PHE A 6 -31.78 -1.70 31.04
N ARG A 7 -31.26 -2.38 32.06
CA ARG A 7 -29.82 -2.51 32.30
C ARG A 7 -29.31 -3.66 31.43
N GLY A 8 -28.96 -3.33 30.19
CA GLY A 8 -28.24 -4.25 29.31
C GLY A 8 -26.81 -4.41 29.84
N ASP A 9 -26.56 -5.46 30.63
CA ASP A 9 -25.20 -5.85 30.97
C ASP A 9 -24.51 -6.29 29.66
N VAL A 10 -23.48 -5.56 29.24
CA VAL A 10 -22.71 -5.91 28.03
C VAL A 10 -21.88 -7.16 28.34
N GLU A 11 -22.41 -8.32 27.97
CA GLU A 11 -21.85 -9.63 28.32
C GLU A 11 -20.57 -9.95 27.53
N TYR A 12 -20.38 -9.37 26.34
CA TYR A 12 -19.16 -9.53 25.56
C TYR A 12 -19.00 -8.44 24.49
N TRP A 13 -17.79 -7.86 24.37
CA TRP A 13 -17.44 -6.93 23.30
C TRP A 13 -16.79 -7.71 22.14
N LEU A 14 -17.56 -7.94 21.07
CA LEU A 14 -17.04 -8.55 19.85
C LEU A 14 -16.44 -7.48 18.94
N SER A 15 -15.11 -7.36 18.93
CA SER A 15 -14.38 -6.54 17.96
C SER A 15 -14.05 -7.38 16.72
N ILE A 16 -14.47 -6.90 15.54
CA ILE A 16 -14.14 -7.52 14.26
C ILE A 16 -13.21 -6.58 13.50
N ALA A 17 -12.03 -7.05 13.13
CA ALA A 17 -11.12 -6.30 12.27
C ALA A 17 -11.60 -6.42 10.81
N ALA A 18 -12.08 -5.31 10.25
CA ALA A 18 -12.34 -5.21 8.81
C ALA A 18 -11.09 -4.64 8.13
N PRO A 19 -10.39 -5.41 7.27
CA PRO A 19 -9.21 -4.91 6.59
C PRO A 19 -9.62 -3.88 5.54
N GLU A 20 -8.89 -2.77 5.51
CA GLU A 20 -9.05 -1.71 4.52
C GLU A 20 -7.69 -1.41 3.89
N LEU A 21 -7.67 -1.32 2.56
CA LEU A 21 -6.50 -0.90 1.81
C LEU A 21 -6.74 0.55 1.39
N HIS A 22 -5.96 1.46 1.96
CA HIS A 22 -5.97 2.87 1.58
C HIS A 22 -5.11 3.04 0.32
N ASP A 23 -5.74 3.47 -0.76
CA ASP A 23 -5.04 3.86 -1.98
C ASP A 23 -4.56 5.31 -1.81
N GLU A 24 -3.25 5.52 -1.65
CA GLU A 24 -2.67 6.84 -1.92
C GLU A 24 -2.79 7.06 -3.43
N ALA A 25 -3.76 7.87 -3.85
CA ALA A 25 -4.11 8.07 -5.25
C ALA A 25 -2.85 8.31 -6.10
N PRO A 26 -2.38 7.29 -6.87
CA PRO A 26 -1.21 7.50 -7.68
C PRO A 26 -1.63 8.47 -8.78
N LEU A 27 -0.80 9.49 -9.01
CA LEU A 27 -0.94 10.25 -10.25
C LEU A 27 -1.03 9.26 -11.41
N PRO A 28 -1.97 9.43 -12.35
CA PRO A 28 -2.27 8.42 -13.37
C PRO A 28 -1.16 8.37 -14.41
N CYS A 29 0.04 7.94 -14.01
CA CYS A 29 1.16 7.71 -14.91
C CYS A 29 0.82 6.50 -15.76
N SER A 30 0.59 6.75 -17.04
CA SER A 30 0.34 5.74 -18.06
C SER A 30 1.64 5.33 -18.75
N ALA A 31 2.56 6.27 -18.94
CA ALA A 31 3.85 6.07 -19.58
C ALA A 31 4.88 7.08 -19.07
N VAL A 32 6.16 6.81 -19.35
CA VAL A 32 7.26 7.73 -19.07
C VAL A 32 7.97 8.01 -20.39
N ARG A 33 8.26 9.27 -20.69
CA ARG A 33 9.06 9.69 -21.85
C ARG A 33 10.39 10.26 -21.37
N ALA A 34 11.48 9.86 -22.00
CA ALA A 34 12.81 10.42 -21.77
C ALA A 34 13.28 11.19 -23.01
N SER A 35 13.99 12.30 -22.78
CA SER A 35 14.61 13.11 -23.83
C SER A 35 15.94 13.68 -23.31
N ALA A 36 16.96 13.79 -24.17
CA ALA A 36 18.24 14.39 -23.82
C ALA A 36 18.58 15.54 -24.77
N GLY A 37 18.52 16.79 -24.30
CA GLY A 37 18.78 17.98 -25.12
C GLY A 37 17.81 18.19 -26.29
N THR A 38 18.12 19.15 -27.17
CA THR A 38 17.31 19.53 -28.34
C THR A 38 17.56 18.66 -29.58
N ILE A 39 18.65 17.88 -29.61
CA ILE A 39 19.07 17.05 -30.75
C ILE A 39 19.25 15.56 -30.34
N GLY A 40 19.21 15.24 -29.04
CA GLY A 40 19.47 13.88 -28.57
C GLY A 40 18.25 12.96 -28.69
N GLY A 41 18.49 11.69 -28.37
CA GLY A 41 17.48 10.64 -28.48
C GLY A 41 16.24 10.91 -27.62
N HIS A 42 15.09 10.45 -28.11
CA HIS A 42 13.87 10.31 -27.34
C HIS A 42 13.57 8.83 -27.14
N ALA A 43 13.06 8.45 -25.97
CA ALA A 43 12.57 7.10 -25.73
C ALA A 43 11.27 7.11 -24.95
N LEU A 44 10.34 6.25 -25.35
CA LEU A 44 9.17 5.93 -24.56
C LEU A 44 9.49 4.72 -23.68
N GLY A 45 9.24 4.85 -22.38
CA GLY A 45 9.40 3.78 -21.42
C GLY A 45 8.27 2.77 -21.49
N THR A 46 8.61 1.51 -21.20
CA THR A 46 7.65 0.43 -20.99
C THR A 46 7.40 0.25 -19.50
N ARG A 47 6.16 -0.08 -19.13
CA ARG A 47 5.83 -0.39 -17.73
C ARG A 47 6.21 -1.83 -17.45
N ALA A 48 7.26 -2.02 -16.66
CA ALA A 48 7.72 -3.35 -16.27
C ALA A 48 6.84 -3.97 -15.18
N ALA A 49 6.33 -3.16 -14.24
CA ALA A 49 5.45 -3.65 -13.17
C ALA A 49 4.45 -2.59 -12.71
N HIS A 50 3.27 -3.06 -12.30
CA HIS A 50 2.26 -2.23 -11.64
C HIS A 50 1.98 -2.77 -10.24
N LEU A 51 2.86 -2.42 -9.31
CA LEU A 51 2.86 -2.95 -7.94
C LEU A 51 1.61 -2.53 -7.16
N GLY A 52 1.12 -1.30 -7.34
CA GLY A 52 -0.14 -0.85 -6.73
C GLY A 52 -1.35 -1.69 -7.15
N ARG A 53 -1.47 -2.01 -8.46
CA ARG A 53 -2.53 -2.89 -8.97
C ARG A 53 -2.36 -4.32 -8.43
N ALA A 54 -1.13 -4.84 -8.42
CA ALA A 54 -0.87 -6.17 -7.88
C ALA A 54 -1.28 -6.26 -6.39
N ALA A 55 -0.91 -5.26 -5.59
CA ALA A 55 -1.31 -5.18 -4.18
C ALA A 55 -2.83 -5.15 -4.01
N ARG A 56 -3.54 -4.35 -4.82
CA ARG A 56 -5.02 -4.29 -4.81
C ARG A 56 -5.66 -5.64 -5.12
N VAL A 57 -5.19 -6.30 -6.18
CA VAL A 57 -5.72 -7.61 -6.60
C VAL A 57 -5.48 -8.67 -5.53
N SER A 58 -4.26 -8.74 -4.98
CA SER A 58 -3.93 -9.66 -3.89
C SER A 58 -4.76 -9.39 -2.65
N PHE A 59 -4.93 -8.11 -2.27
CA PHE A 59 -5.74 -7.72 -1.13
C PHE A 59 -7.21 -8.12 -1.29
N ASP A 60 -7.81 -7.84 -2.45
CA ASP A 60 -9.21 -8.18 -2.71
C ASP A 60 -9.42 -9.71 -2.71
N ALA A 61 -8.42 -10.49 -3.14
CA ALA A 61 -8.45 -11.95 -3.09
C ALA A 61 -8.33 -12.51 -1.65
N GLU A 62 -7.50 -11.90 -0.80
CA GLU A 62 -7.25 -12.39 0.57
C GLU A 62 -8.27 -11.88 1.59
N LYS A 63 -8.88 -10.72 1.34
CA LYS A 63 -9.81 -10.04 2.25
C LYS A 63 -10.92 -10.94 2.79
N PRO A 64 -11.63 -11.77 2.00
CA PRO A 64 -12.67 -12.66 2.52
C PRO A 64 -12.13 -13.67 3.54
N THR A 65 -10.95 -14.25 3.28
CA THR A 65 -10.30 -15.19 4.18
C THR A 65 -9.86 -14.51 5.47
N ILE A 66 -9.27 -13.31 5.39
CA ILE A 66 -8.89 -12.51 6.57
C ILE A 66 -10.12 -12.19 7.42
N PHE A 67 -11.21 -11.76 6.79
CA PHE A 67 -12.46 -11.43 7.47
C PHE A 67 -13.10 -12.65 8.15
N PHE A 68 -13.19 -13.78 7.43
CA PHE A 68 -13.72 -15.03 7.98
C PHE A 68 -12.90 -15.51 9.18
N ARG A 69 -11.57 -15.52 9.07
CA ARG A 69 -10.68 -15.89 10.19
C ARG A 69 -10.87 -14.98 11.39
N SER A 70 -11.14 -13.70 11.17
CA SER A 70 -11.40 -12.73 12.23
C SER A 70 -12.72 -13.03 12.96
N ILE A 71 -13.79 -13.39 12.23
CA ILE A 71 -15.05 -13.84 12.83
C ILE A 71 -14.84 -15.10 13.67
N VAL A 72 -14.22 -16.13 13.09
CA VAL A 72 -13.96 -17.40 13.78
C VAL A 72 -13.17 -17.15 15.07
N ARG A 73 -12.10 -16.35 15.01
CA ARG A 73 -11.31 -15.99 16.19
C ARG A 73 -12.14 -15.27 17.25
N GLY A 74 -12.98 -14.31 16.84
CA GLY A 74 -13.88 -13.60 17.74
C GLY A 74 -14.84 -14.52 18.48
N LEU A 75 -15.44 -15.48 17.76
CA LEU A 75 -16.31 -16.51 18.33
C LEU A 75 -15.54 -17.45 19.28
N THR A 76 -14.33 -17.88 18.92
CA THR A 76 -13.48 -18.72 19.79
C THR A 76 -13.16 -18.02 21.11
N LYS A 77 -12.80 -16.73 21.07
CA LYS A 77 -12.55 -15.94 22.30
C LYS A 77 -13.82 -15.80 23.15
N TYR A 78 -14.98 -15.60 22.52
CA TYR A 78 -16.25 -15.54 23.23
C TYR A 78 -16.53 -16.83 24.00
N LEU A 79 -16.44 -17.98 23.32
CA LEU A 79 -16.67 -19.28 23.95
C LEU A 79 -15.66 -19.57 25.08
N ALA A 80 -14.39 -19.20 24.90
CA ALA A 80 -13.37 -19.35 25.93
C ALA A 80 -13.67 -18.48 27.16
N SER A 81 -14.10 -17.23 26.97
CA SER A 81 -14.47 -16.33 28.07
C SER A 81 -15.67 -16.85 28.88
N ARG A 82 -16.71 -17.35 28.21
CA ARG A 82 -17.86 -18.04 28.82
C ARG A 82 -17.44 -19.27 29.64
N GLY A 83 -16.46 -20.04 29.15
CA GLY A 83 -15.90 -21.16 29.88
C GLY A 83 -15.17 -20.73 31.16
N ALA A 84 -14.34 -19.68 31.06
CA ALA A 84 -13.62 -19.12 32.21
C ALA A 84 -14.56 -18.56 33.28
N GLU A 85 -15.66 -17.90 32.89
CA GLU A 85 -16.69 -17.41 33.82
C GLU A 85 -17.34 -18.55 34.63
N LYS A 86 -17.61 -19.69 33.98
CA LYS A 86 -18.20 -20.86 34.65
C LYS A 86 -17.28 -21.49 35.68
N VAL A 87 -15.96 -21.37 35.51
CA VAL A 87 -14.96 -22.00 36.40
C VAL A 87 -14.43 -21.03 37.47
N GLY A 88 -14.27 -19.75 37.14
CA GLY A 88 -13.62 -18.74 38.00
C GLY A 88 -14.45 -17.49 38.33
N GLY A 89 -15.72 -17.44 37.92
CA GLY A 89 -16.63 -16.32 38.15
C GLY A 89 -16.49 -15.17 37.13
N LYS A 90 -17.49 -14.29 37.07
CA LYS A 90 -17.60 -13.18 36.09
C LYS A 90 -16.35 -12.26 36.04
N GLY A 91 -15.69 -12.03 37.17
CA GLY A 91 -14.52 -11.14 37.25
C GLY A 91 -13.31 -11.64 36.44
N LEU A 92 -13.08 -12.97 36.43
CA LEU A 92 -11.96 -13.56 35.70
C LEU A 92 -12.21 -13.56 34.17
N GLY A 93 -13.46 -13.77 33.75
CA GLY A 93 -13.86 -13.69 32.34
C GLY A 93 -13.70 -12.28 31.76
N VAL A 94 -14.08 -11.24 32.52
CA VAL A 94 -13.92 -9.84 32.12
C VAL A 94 -12.43 -9.47 32.01
N LEU A 95 -11.59 -9.86 32.97
CA LEU A 95 -10.16 -9.56 32.92
C LEU A 95 -9.46 -10.22 31.72
N ALA A 96 -9.78 -11.48 31.43
CA ALA A 96 -9.25 -12.19 30.27
C ALA A 96 -9.65 -11.54 28.93
N ASN A 97 -10.89 -11.05 28.84
CA ASN A 97 -11.38 -10.33 27.65
C ASN A 97 -10.66 -9.00 27.44
N ILE A 98 -10.47 -8.22 28.49
CA ILE A 98 -9.74 -6.94 28.41
C ILE A 98 -8.30 -7.17 27.98
N LEU A 99 -7.60 -8.11 28.62
CA LEU A 99 -6.22 -8.44 28.27
C LEU A 99 -6.12 -8.91 26.81
N GLY A 100 -7.01 -9.82 26.39
CA GLY A 100 -7.03 -10.33 25.02
C GLY A 100 -7.40 -9.31 23.94
N ALA A 101 -8.17 -8.27 24.29
CA ALA A 101 -8.50 -7.16 23.39
C ALA A 101 -7.34 -6.16 23.29
N VAL A 102 -6.65 -5.86 24.39
CA VAL A 102 -5.51 -4.94 24.42
C VAL A 102 -4.29 -5.52 23.69
N THR A 103 -4.08 -6.84 23.73
CA THR A 103 -2.93 -7.47 23.09
C THR A 103 -3.12 -7.79 21.59
N GLU A 104 -4.34 -7.71 21.06
CA GLU A 104 -4.60 -7.98 19.63
C GLU A 104 -4.47 -6.69 18.81
N LYS A 105 -3.22 -6.25 18.57
CA LYS A 105 -2.94 -5.17 17.63
C LYS A 105 -2.69 -5.76 16.24
N ALA A 106 -3.55 -5.42 15.28
CA ALA A 106 -3.33 -5.79 13.88
C ALA A 106 -2.02 -5.15 13.38
N ASP A 107 -1.22 -5.92 12.65
CA ASP A 107 -0.10 -5.34 11.91
C ASP A 107 -0.66 -4.51 10.76
N THR A 108 -0.41 -3.20 10.83
CA THR A 108 -0.84 -2.20 9.84
C THR A 108 0.35 -1.66 9.04
N ARG A 109 1.53 -2.28 9.19
CA ARG A 109 2.72 -1.89 8.45
C ARG A 109 2.51 -2.23 6.98
N SER A 110 2.58 -1.21 6.15
CA SER A 110 2.61 -1.31 4.70
C SER A 110 3.98 -0.84 4.18
N TRP A 111 4.42 -1.39 3.05
CA TRP A 111 5.62 -0.90 2.35
C TRP A 111 5.30 0.39 1.60
N LEU A 112 5.14 1.49 2.35
CA LEU A 112 4.92 2.84 1.81
C LEU A 112 6.08 3.32 0.92
N THR A 113 7.25 2.71 1.07
CA THR A 113 8.42 3.01 0.24
C THR A 113 8.46 2.22 -1.06
N LEU A 114 7.52 1.32 -1.39
CA LEU A 114 7.51 0.62 -2.67
C LEU A 114 6.92 1.53 -3.76
N PRO A 115 7.47 1.59 -4.99
CA PRO A 115 6.89 2.45 -6.02
C PRO A 115 5.58 1.81 -6.52
N GLY A 116 4.53 2.62 -6.76
CA GLY A 116 3.26 2.11 -7.28
C GLY A 116 3.37 1.48 -8.68
N GLN A 117 4.35 1.93 -9.47
CA GLN A 117 4.67 1.44 -10.81
C GLN A 117 6.18 1.48 -11.06
N VAL A 118 6.68 0.54 -11.87
CA VAL A 118 8.07 0.50 -12.33
C VAL A 118 8.08 0.63 -13.84
N HIS A 119 8.81 1.63 -14.34
CA HIS A 119 9.02 1.84 -15.77
C HIS A 119 10.49 1.62 -16.11
N VAL A 120 10.73 1.01 -17.27
CA VAL A 120 12.06 0.79 -17.83
C VAL A 120 12.09 1.45 -19.20
N LEU A 121 13.14 2.21 -19.46
CA LEU A 121 13.37 2.87 -20.74
C LEU A 121 14.84 2.70 -21.12
N ARG A 122 15.10 2.74 -22.41
CA ARG A 122 16.46 2.69 -22.96
C ARG A 122 16.65 3.86 -23.90
N LEU A 123 17.65 4.69 -23.61
CA LEU A 123 18.02 5.84 -24.42
C LEU A 123 19.39 5.57 -25.04
N HIS A 124 19.50 5.71 -26.37
CA HIS A 124 20.78 5.65 -27.05
C HIS A 124 21.36 7.05 -27.11
N LEU A 125 22.48 7.26 -26.44
CA LEU A 125 23.18 8.55 -26.36
C LEU A 125 24.64 8.38 -26.79
N PRO A 126 25.23 9.36 -27.49
CA PRO A 126 26.65 9.34 -27.78
C PRO A 126 27.45 9.46 -26.47
N PRO A 127 28.72 9.01 -26.44
CA PRO A 127 29.57 9.18 -25.27
C PRO A 127 29.69 10.65 -24.88
N GLY A 128 29.59 10.96 -23.59
CA GLY A 128 29.58 12.32 -23.07
C GLY A 128 28.69 12.51 -21.84
N ARG A 129 28.59 13.76 -21.38
CA ARG A 129 27.74 14.15 -20.26
C ARG A 129 26.42 14.69 -20.80
N HIS A 130 25.30 14.17 -20.29
CA HIS A 130 23.95 14.49 -20.76
C HIS A 130 23.03 14.82 -19.60
N ASP A 131 22.13 15.76 -19.83
CA ASP A 131 20.98 16.00 -18.96
C ASP A 131 19.75 15.34 -19.60
N VAL A 132 19.13 14.40 -18.88
CA VAL A 132 17.98 13.64 -19.37
C VAL A 132 16.70 14.14 -18.70
N LYS A 133 15.80 14.72 -19.48
CA LYS A 133 14.46 15.10 -19.03
C LYS A 133 13.54 13.87 -19.08
N LEU A 134 12.96 13.53 -17.94
CA LEU A 134 11.92 12.54 -17.77
C LEU A 134 10.56 13.23 -17.64
N GLU A 135 9.58 12.78 -18.40
CA GLU A 135 8.21 13.25 -18.39
C GLU A 135 7.28 12.08 -18.08
N LEU A 136 6.51 12.19 -17.00
CA LEU A 136 5.46 11.24 -16.66
C LEU A 136 4.19 11.66 -17.41
N LEU A 137 3.64 10.74 -18.18
CA LEU A 137 2.48 10.99 -19.03
C LEU A 137 1.21 10.44 -18.36
N GLY A 138 0.17 11.26 -18.33
CA GLY A 138 -1.18 10.91 -17.90
C GLY A 138 -1.87 9.93 -18.84
N ALA A 139 -3.07 9.45 -18.48
CA ALA A 139 -3.89 8.62 -19.36
C ALA A 139 -4.22 9.30 -20.71
N THR A 140 -4.28 10.64 -20.74
CA THR A 140 -4.53 11.45 -21.95
C THR A 140 -3.25 11.79 -22.73
N GLY A 141 -2.09 11.27 -22.33
CA GLY A 141 -0.79 11.60 -22.93
C GLY A 141 -0.22 12.97 -22.53
N ARG A 142 -0.94 13.75 -21.70
CA ARG A 142 -0.45 15.01 -21.12
C ARG A 142 0.65 14.75 -20.09
N VAL A 143 1.63 15.63 -20.00
CA VAL A 143 2.64 15.58 -18.95
C VAL A 143 1.98 15.90 -17.60
N VAL A 144 2.09 14.99 -16.63
CA VAL A 144 1.56 15.16 -15.26
C VAL A 144 2.65 15.46 -14.25
N ALA A 145 3.90 15.10 -14.55
CA ALA A 145 5.08 15.47 -13.78
C ALA A 145 6.31 15.40 -14.68
N GLU A 146 7.34 16.16 -14.35
CA GLU A 146 8.63 16.11 -15.02
C GLU A 146 9.78 16.14 -14.01
N GLN A 147 10.90 15.52 -14.38
CA GLN A 147 12.12 15.51 -13.60
C GLN A 147 13.31 15.52 -14.54
N THR A 148 14.33 16.32 -14.23
CA THR A 148 15.58 16.33 -14.99
C THR A 148 16.66 15.57 -14.23
N LEU A 149 17.26 14.58 -14.89
CA LEU A 149 18.43 13.85 -14.40
C LEU A 149 19.68 14.53 -14.96
N ALA A 150 20.29 15.37 -14.13
CA ALA A 150 21.46 16.13 -14.55
C ALA A 150 22.74 15.29 -14.50
N GLY A 151 23.60 15.49 -15.49
CA GLY A 151 24.98 15.02 -15.48
C GLY A 151 25.18 13.52 -15.64
N ILE A 152 24.30 12.82 -16.35
CA ILE A 152 24.48 11.41 -16.68
C ILE A 152 25.69 11.28 -17.61
N VAL A 153 26.67 10.48 -17.22
CA VAL A 153 27.91 10.25 -18.00
C VAL A 153 27.81 8.94 -18.74
N VAL A 154 27.79 9.01 -20.07
CA VAL A 154 27.81 7.85 -20.96
C VAL A 154 29.23 7.62 -21.45
N LYS A 155 29.79 6.45 -21.13
CA LYS A 155 31.13 6.06 -21.59
C LYS A 155 31.06 5.32 -22.93
N PRO A 156 32.11 5.42 -23.78
CA PRO A 156 32.15 4.70 -25.06
C PRO A 156 32.00 3.19 -24.88
N GLY A 157 31.04 2.58 -25.59
CA GLY A 157 30.84 1.12 -25.60
C GLY A 157 30.26 0.52 -24.31
N GLU A 158 29.96 1.33 -23.30
CA GLU A 158 29.45 0.87 -22.00
C GLU A 158 27.96 1.20 -21.81
N TRP A 159 27.31 0.43 -20.94
CA TRP A 159 25.93 0.69 -20.51
C TRP A 159 25.96 1.56 -19.25
N THR A 160 25.18 2.64 -19.25
CA THR A 160 24.95 3.46 -18.06
C THR A 160 23.55 3.16 -17.53
N PHE A 161 23.47 2.68 -16.29
CA PHE A 161 22.20 2.37 -15.62
C PHE A 161 21.88 3.45 -14.60
N GLU A 162 20.69 4.04 -14.75
CA GLU A 162 20.18 5.04 -13.80
C GLU A 162 18.87 4.54 -13.20
N SER A 163 18.83 4.47 -11.87
CA SER A 163 17.61 4.20 -11.11
C SER A 163 17.19 5.47 -10.38
N ARG A 164 15.95 5.90 -10.60
CA ARG A 164 15.38 7.10 -9.99
C ARG A 164 13.95 6.83 -9.56
N ARG A 165 13.66 7.27 -8.34
CA ARG A 165 12.29 7.33 -7.83
C ARG A 165 11.75 8.72 -8.09
N VAL A 166 10.66 8.77 -8.86
CA VAL A 166 9.95 10.02 -9.12
C VAL A 166 8.72 10.04 -8.23
N PHE A 167 8.66 11.02 -7.34
CA PHE A 167 7.44 11.33 -6.61
C PHE A 167 6.67 12.32 -7.44
N ALA A 168 5.54 11.88 -7.94
CA ALA A 168 4.62 12.77 -8.61
C ALA A 168 3.80 13.40 -7.47
N LEU A 169 4.10 14.64 -7.11
CA LEU A 169 3.28 15.40 -6.16
C LEU A 169 2.09 15.97 -6.92
N PRO A 170 0.85 15.87 -6.40
CA PRO A 170 -0.27 16.60 -6.97
C PRO A 170 0.06 18.11 -6.91
N GLN A 171 -0.11 18.80 -8.05
CA GLN A 171 -0.05 20.25 -8.15
C GLN A 171 -1.38 20.86 -7.68
#